data_AF-A0A963VMB1-F1
#
_entry.id   AF-A0A963VMB1-F1
#
_cell.length_a   1.000
_cell.length_b   1.000
_cell.length_c   1.000
_cell.angle_alpha   90.00
_cell.angle_beta   90.00
_cell.angle_gamma   90.00
#
_symmetry.space_group_name_H-M   'P 1'
#
loop_
_entity.id
_entity.type
_entity.pdbx_description
1 polymer ?
#
loop_
_entity_poly.entity_id
_entity_poly.type
_entity_poly.pdbx_seq_one_letter_code
_entity_poly.pdbx_strand_id
1 'polypeptide(L)'
;VLQALISSGQGVDIGLAVFAVMMSLIGAFYYLRVVKLMYFDAPAQTAAIEAPADVRIVLGINGALVLLLGIVPGGLMTLCASALASMMAG
;
A
#
# COMPACT_ATOMS: atom_id res chain seq x y z
N VAL A 1 5.39 -0.42 12.03
CA VAL A 1 6.44 0.63 11.94
C VAL A 1 6.05 1.89 12.68
N LEU A 2 4.97 2.60 12.32
CA LEU A 2 4.53 3.79 13.09
C LEU A 2 4.25 3.48 14.58
N GLN A 3 3.58 2.36 14.86
CA GLN A 3 3.39 1.89 16.24
C GLN A 3 4.72 1.63 16.96
N ALA A 4 5.75 1.14 16.25
CA ALA A 4 7.05 0.87 16.83
C ALA A 4 7.77 2.19 17.23
N LEU A 5 7.68 3.21 16.37
CA LEU A 5 8.19 4.56 16.65
C LEU A 5 7.44 5.28 17.77
N ILE A 6 6.14 4.99 17.94
CA ILE A 6 5.38 5.54 19.07
C ILE A 6 5.74 4.80 20.36
N SER A 7 6.00 3.49 20.29
CA SER A 7 6.37 2.66 21.44
C SER A 7 7.79 2.89 21.96
N SER A 8 8.70 3.50 21.18
CA SER A 8 10.04 3.86 21.64
C SER A 8 10.03 5.01 22.65
N GLY A 9 8.94 5.80 22.73
CA GLY A 9 8.69 6.78 23.79
C GLY A 9 9.58 8.04 23.75
N GLN A 10 10.47 8.17 22.76
CA GLN A 10 11.30 9.37 22.59
C GLN A 10 10.53 10.46 21.84
N GLY A 11 10.59 11.72 22.31
CA GLY A 11 9.86 12.83 21.70
C GLY A 11 10.18 13.08 20.22
N VAL A 12 11.40 12.72 19.80
CA VAL A 12 11.85 12.83 18.39
C VAL A 12 11.13 11.81 17.49
N ASP A 13 10.94 10.57 17.95
CA ASP A 13 10.30 9.51 17.17
C ASP A 13 8.80 9.77 16.97
N ILE A 14 8.15 10.39 17.97
CA ILE A 14 6.76 10.83 17.86
C ILE A 14 6.65 11.94 16.79
N GLY A 15 7.57 12.91 16.78
CA GLY A 15 7.63 13.92 15.73
C GLY A 15 7.81 13.34 14.33
N LEU A 16 8.68 12.33 14.19
CA LEU A 16 8.87 11.62 12.93
C LEU A 16 7.63 10.82 12.49
N ALA A 17 6.94 10.18 13.43
CA ALA A 17 5.69 9.46 13.14
C ALA A 17 4.60 10.42 12.65
N VAL A 18 4.46 11.60 13.27
CA VAL A 18 3.53 12.64 12.82
C VAL A 18 3.90 13.13 11.42
N PHE A 19 5.19 13.42 11.17
CA PHE A 19 5.66 13.82 9.85
C PHE A 19 5.36 12.75 8.78
N ALA A 20 5.60 11.47 9.08
CA ALA A 20 5.31 10.36 8.18
C ALA A 20 3.81 10.25 7.86
N VAL A 21 2.94 10.44 8.85
CA VAL A 21 1.47 10.47 8.64
C VAL A 21 1.08 11.67 7.76
N MET A 22 1.62 12.86 8.02
CA MET A 22 1.34 14.04 7.18
C MET A 22 1.75 13.83 5.72
N MET A 23 2.93 13.24 5.48
CA MET A 23 3.38 12.89 4.13
C MET A 23 2.48 11.84 3.47
N SER A 24 1.98 10.87 4.24
CA SER A 24 1.01 9.88 3.77
C SER A 24 -0.33 10.52 3.38
N LEU A 25 -0.82 11.51 4.14
CA LEU A 25 -2.05 12.24 3.82
C LEU A 25 -1.92 13.03 2.50
N ILE A 26 -0.75 13.65 2.27
CA ILE A 26 -0.45 14.32 0.99
C ILE A 26 -0.56 13.31 -0.15
N GLY A 27 0.05 12.12 -0.01
CA GLY A 27 -0.07 11.04 -0.99
C GLY A 27 -1.52 10.59 -1.18
N ALA A 28 -2.27 10.38 -0.10
CA ALA A 28 -3.66 9.95 -0.13
C ALA A 28 -4.56 10.91 -0.93
N PHE A 29 -4.33 12.23 -0.82
CA PHE A 29 -5.03 13.21 -1.64
C PHE A 29 -4.85 12.98 -3.15
N TYR A 30 -3.63 12.68 -3.60
CA TYR A 30 -3.37 12.37 -5.01
C TYR A 30 -4.00 11.05 -5.45
N TYR A 31 -3.95 10.00 -4.63
CA TYR A 31 -4.62 8.73 -4.94
C TYR A 31 -6.13 8.90 -5.05
N LEU A 32 -6.76 9.59 -4.10
CA LEU A 32 -8.20 9.86 -4.12
C LEU A 32 -8.58 10.72 -5.33
N ARG A 33 -7.75 11.70 -5.72
CA ARG A 33 -7.97 12.49 -6.92
C ARG A 33 -7.98 11.62 -8.19
N VAL A 34 -7.08 10.65 -8.30
CA VAL A 34 -7.05 9.71 -9.44
C VAL A 34 -8.32 8.85 -9.48
N VAL A 35 -8.74 8.29 -8.34
CA VAL A 35 -9.99 7.52 -8.25
C VAL A 35 -11.18 8.39 -8.62
N LYS A 36 -11.20 9.65 -8.15
CA LYS A 36 -12.24 10.62 -8.51
C LYS A 36 -12.30 10.83 -10.02
N LEU A 37 -11.16 11.12 -10.65
CA LEU A 37 -11.07 11.32 -12.11
C LEU A 37 -11.54 10.08 -12.89
N MET A 38 -11.25 8.89 -12.39
CA MET A 38 -11.60 7.63 -13.06
C MET A 38 -13.11 7.34 -13.03
N TYR A 39 -13.80 7.66 -11.94
CA TYR A 39 -15.22 7.28 -11.75
C TYR A 39 -16.21 8.43 -11.95
N PHE A 40 -15.80 9.68 -11.71
CA PHE A 40 -16.73 10.82 -11.65
C PHE A 40 -16.54 11.85 -12.76
N ASP A 41 -15.41 11.84 -13.47
CA ASP A 41 -15.18 12.75 -14.58
C ASP A 41 -15.54 12.11 -15.92
N ALA A 42 -15.92 12.94 -16.90
CA ALA A 42 -16.33 12.47 -18.22
C ALA A 42 -15.15 11.80 -18.95
N PRO A 43 -15.36 10.68 -19.65
CA PRO A 43 -14.29 9.99 -20.36
C PRO A 43 -13.75 10.87 -21.49
N ALA A 44 -12.43 11.12 -21.47
CA ALA A 44 -11.77 11.89 -22.52
C ALA A 44 -11.73 11.15 -23.87
N GLN A 45 -11.83 9.81 -23.84
CA GLN A 45 -11.85 8.94 -25.01
C GLN A 45 -12.88 7.82 -24.78
N THR A 46 -13.74 7.59 -25.77
CA THR A 46 -14.78 6.54 -25.74
C THR A 46 -14.37 5.28 -26.50
N ALA A 47 -13.15 5.26 -27.07
CA ALA A 47 -12.60 4.08 -27.71
C ALA A 47 -12.45 2.94 -26.69
N ALA A 48 -12.72 1.71 -27.13
CA ALA A 48 -12.54 0.54 -26.29
C ALA A 48 -11.07 0.41 -25.88
N ILE A 49 -10.81 0.29 -24.57
CA ILE A 49 -9.46 0.04 -24.08
C ILE A 49 -9.13 -1.43 -24.35
N GLU A 50 -8.34 -1.68 -25.38
CA GLU A 50 -7.79 -3.00 -25.66
C GLU A 50 -6.51 -3.22 -24.85
N ALA A 51 -6.64 -3.91 -23.71
CA ALA A 51 -5.51 -4.39 -22.94
C ALA A 51 -5.17 -5.83 -23.36
N PRO A 52 -3.89 -6.14 -23.69
CA PRO A 52 -3.44 -7.51 -23.92
C PRO A 52 -3.82 -8.43 -22.75
N ALA A 53 -4.14 -9.70 -23.06
CA ALA A 53 -4.59 -10.66 -22.06
C ALA A 53 -3.61 -10.83 -20.88
N ASP A 54 -2.31 -10.77 -21.16
CA ASP A 54 -1.24 -10.82 -20.16
C ASP A 54 -1.38 -9.70 -19.10
N VAL A 55 -1.52 -8.45 -19.55
CA VAL A 55 -1.69 -7.29 -18.67
C VAL A 55 -2.93 -7.43 -17.79
N ARG A 56 -4.03 -7.96 -18.34
CA ARG A 56 -5.29 -8.17 -17.59
C ARG A 56 -5.13 -9.24 -16.51
N ILE A 57 -4.43 -10.32 -16.81
CA ILE A 57 -4.16 -11.41 -15.84
C ILE A 57 -3.25 -10.88 -14.74
N VAL A 58 -2.16 -10.20 -15.08
CA VAL A 58 -1.23 -9.64 -14.09
C VAL A 58 -1.92 -8.62 -13.18
N LEU A 59 -2.71 -7.71 -13.74
CA LEU A 59 -3.44 -6.72 -12.95
C LEU A 59 -4.49 -7.38 -12.04
N GLY A 60 -5.20 -8.39 -12.54
CA GLY A 60 -6.17 -9.17 -11.78
C GLY A 60 -5.54 -9.92 -10.60
N ILE A 61 -4.40 -10.58 -10.84
CA ILE A 61 -3.65 -11.29 -9.79
C ILE A 61 -3.13 -10.31 -8.74
N ASN A 62 -2.51 -9.19 -9.16
CA ASN A 62 -2.01 -8.19 -8.22
C ASN A 62 -3.15 -7.59 -7.37
N GLY A 63 -4.28 -7.25 -7.99
CA GLY A 63 -5.46 -6.78 -7.26
C GLY A 63 -5.99 -7.81 -6.26
N ALA A 64 -6.09 -9.07 -6.66
CA ALA A 64 -6.51 -10.15 -5.78
C ALA A 64 -5.55 -10.35 -4.60
N LEU A 65 -4.23 -10.30 -4.84
CA LEU A 65 -3.22 -10.41 -3.79
C LEU A 65 -3.27 -9.23 -2.82
N VAL A 66 -3.43 -8.01 -3.31
CA VAL A 66 -3.58 -6.82 -2.45
C VAL A 66 -4.81 -6.95 -1.54
N LEU A 67 -5.93 -7.44 -2.07
CA LEU A 67 -7.15 -7.68 -1.28
C LEU A 67 -6.95 -8.81 -0.26
N LEU A 68 -6.41 -9.95 -0.69
CA LEU A 68 -6.23 -11.12 0.16
C LEU A 68 -5.26 -10.84 1.31
N LEU A 69 -4.11 -10.24 1.01
CA LEU A 69 -3.09 -9.88 2.01
C LEU A 69 -3.56 -8.71 2.88
N GLY A 70 -4.40 -7.81 2.35
CA GLY A 70 -5.01 -6.73 3.12
C GLY A 70 -6.01 -7.24 4.16
N ILE A 71 -6.81 -8.26 3.84
CA ILE A 71 -7.80 -8.85 4.76
C ILE A 71 -7.14 -9.83 5.72
N VAL A 72 -6.24 -10.69 5.23
CA VAL A 72 -5.57 -11.73 6.02
C VAL A 72 -4.04 -11.58 5.91
N PRO A 73 -3.44 -10.63 6.64
CA PRO A 73 -2.00 -10.40 6.59
C PRO A 73 -1.19 -11.44 7.39
N GLY A 74 -1.85 -12.30 8.17
CA GLY A 74 -1.21 -13.15 9.17
C GLY A 74 -0.06 -14.02 8.65
N GLY A 75 -0.26 -14.72 7.53
CA GLY A 75 0.77 -15.59 6.94
C GLY A 75 2.00 -14.83 6.43
N LEU A 76 1.80 -13.64 5.85
CA LEU A 76 2.90 -12.80 5.38
C LEU A 76 3.68 -12.19 6.55
N MET A 77 2.99 -11.76 7.60
CA MET A 77 3.63 -11.25 8.82
C MET A 77 4.51 -12.31 9.49
N THR A 78 4.05 -13.57 9.57
CA THR A 78 4.85 -14.67 10.15
C THR A 78 6.09 -14.96 9.30
N LEU A 79 5.98 -14.90 7.98
CA LEU A 79 7.11 -15.11 7.08
C LEU A 79 8.15 -13.99 7.24
N CYS A 80 7.72 -12.73 7.26
CA CYS A 80 8.61 -11.60 7.52
C CYS A 80 9.30 -11.71 8.89
N ALA A 81 8.58 -12.13 9.93
CA ALA A 81 9.17 -12.34 11.25
C ALA A 81 10.24 -13.44 11.24
N SER A 82 9.98 -14.57 10.55
CA SER A 82 10.96 -15.65 10.40
C SER A 82 12.20 -15.22 9.61
N ALA A 83 12.02 -14.42 8.55
CA ALA A 83 13.13 -13.91 7.75
C ALA A 83 14.02 -12.96 8.56
N LEU A 84 13.42 -12.04 9.33
CA LEU A 84 14.15 -11.16 10.25
C LEU A 84 14.91 -11.96 11.31
N ALA A 85 14.29 -12.98 11.89
CA ALA A 85 14.94 -13.86 12.86
C ALA A 85 16.14 -14.62 12.24
N SER A 86 16.00 -15.11 11.00
CA SER A 86 17.10 -15.79 10.29
C SER A 86 18.27 -14.85 9.95
N MET A 87 18.01 -13.57 9.68
CA MET A 87 19.04 -12.58 9.40
C MET A 87 19.85 -12.17 10.65
N MET A 88 19.26 -12.28 11.85
CA MET A 88 19.95 -12.01 13.12
C MET A 88 20.69 -13.24 13.69
N ALA A 89 20.38 -14.43 13.17
CA ALA A 89 20.97 -15.69 13.61
C ALA A 89 22.21 -16.11 12.80
N GLY A 90 22.60 -15.34 11.78
CA GLY A 90 23.85 -15.47 11.03
C GLY A 90 24.75 -14.27 11.26
#